data_AF-A0A955GNT7-F1
#
_entry.id   AF-A0A955GNT7-F1
#
_cell.length_a   1.000
_cell.length_b   1.000
_cell.length_c   1.000
_cell.angle_alpha   90.00
_cell.angle_beta   90.00
_cell.angle_gamma   90.00
#
_symmetry.space_group_name_H-M   'P 1'
#
loop_
_entity.id
_entity.type
_entity.pdbx_description
1 polymer ?
#
loop_
_entity_poly.entity_id
_entity_poly.type
_entity_poly.pdbx_seq_one_letter_code
_entity_poly.pdbx_strand_id
1 'polypeptide(L)'
;MITKQKAFNRAVSRFYAGKASGDVKIVVRSSKNKQRKIKIAIINGIDDVQVSSVAMSNRGGLCDIVLLRNTLGYTIIQTRRNGTFRFNLGNVIRNLRIREARAIAVENENEPVIIPDDLLYVEGTVSAAEAWYYHKPVESILNGSSTHPDVKKTLLSLPAVSRILTEAVEYYLSRYGNNKK
;
A
#
# COMPACT_ATOMS: atom_id res chain seq x y z
N MET A 1 -18.12 -25.34 8.66
CA MET A 1 -18.34 -23.96 8.16
C MET A 1 -17.76 -22.97 9.17
N ILE A 2 -16.67 -22.26 8.87
CA ILE A 2 -16.14 -21.23 9.78
C ILE A 2 -17.04 -20.00 9.64
N THR A 3 -17.67 -19.57 10.73
CA THR A 3 -18.50 -18.34 10.74
C THR A 3 -17.63 -17.12 10.46
N LYS A 4 -18.16 -16.10 9.76
CA LYS A 4 -17.44 -14.85 9.45
C LYS A 4 -16.78 -14.22 10.69
N GLN A 5 -17.43 -14.35 11.85
CA GLN A 5 -16.91 -13.90 13.14
C GLN A 5 -15.63 -14.63 13.56
N LYS A 6 -15.58 -15.95 13.38
CA LYS A 6 -14.41 -16.78 13.73
C LYS A 6 -13.22 -16.46 12.83
N ALA A 7 -13.44 -16.20 11.55
CA ALA A 7 -12.39 -15.73 10.62
C ALA A 7 -11.84 -14.37 11.05
N PHE A 8 -12.73 -13.40 11.35
CA PHE A 8 -12.30 -12.09 11.81
C PHE A 8 -11.53 -12.14 13.14
N ASN A 9 -11.99 -12.94 14.11
CA ASN A 9 -11.26 -13.11 15.37
C ASN A 9 -9.87 -13.71 15.18
N ARG A 10 -9.70 -14.67 14.25
CA ARG A 10 -8.37 -15.21 13.88
C ARG A 10 -7.47 -14.11 13.30
N ALA A 11 -8.01 -13.28 12.41
CA ALA A 11 -7.28 -12.15 11.84
C ALA A 11 -6.86 -11.14 12.93
N VAL A 12 -7.71 -10.89 13.92
CA VAL A 12 -7.37 -10.04 15.07
C VAL A 12 -6.20 -10.63 15.86
N SER A 13 -6.23 -11.92 16.20
CA SER A 13 -5.11 -12.58 16.88
C SER A 13 -3.82 -12.48 16.07
N ARG A 14 -3.87 -12.70 14.75
CA ARG A 14 -2.72 -12.57 13.86
C ARG A 14 -2.17 -11.16 13.79
N PHE A 15 -3.04 -10.16 13.74
CA PHE A 15 -2.63 -8.75 13.75
C PHE A 15 -1.81 -8.41 15.02
N TYR A 16 -2.28 -8.84 16.19
CA TYR A 16 -1.58 -8.56 17.45
C TYR A 16 -0.31 -9.41 17.61
N ALA A 17 -0.32 -10.66 17.16
CA ALA A 17 0.89 -11.48 17.10
C ALA A 17 1.96 -10.83 16.21
N GLY A 18 1.56 -10.36 15.01
CA GLY A 18 2.43 -9.63 14.10
C GLY A 18 2.94 -8.30 14.67
N LYS A 19 2.13 -7.61 15.49
CA LYS A 19 2.62 -6.43 16.24
C LYS A 19 3.71 -6.80 17.25
N ALA A 20 3.54 -7.92 17.94
CA ALA A 20 4.51 -8.38 18.94
C ALA A 20 5.83 -8.85 18.29
N SER A 21 5.76 -9.51 17.13
CA SER A 21 6.96 -9.94 16.38
C SER A 21 7.64 -8.83 15.58
N GLY A 22 6.96 -7.70 15.38
CA GLY A 22 7.47 -6.58 14.56
C GLY A 22 7.05 -6.63 13.09
N ASP A 23 6.33 -7.67 12.67
CA ASP A 23 5.76 -7.82 11.33
C ASP A 23 4.67 -6.79 11.02
N VAL A 24 4.02 -6.24 12.04
CA VAL A 24 3.06 -5.15 11.93
C VAL A 24 3.60 -3.90 12.60
N LYS A 25 3.89 -2.87 11.79
CA LYS A 25 4.33 -1.56 12.25
C LYS A 25 3.30 -0.50 11.91
N ILE A 26 2.89 0.29 12.89
CA ILE A 26 2.06 1.49 12.66
C ILE A 26 2.96 2.72 12.64
N VAL A 27 2.94 3.43 11.53
CA VAL A 27 3.64 4.70 11.34
C VAL A 27 2.61 5.82 11.34
N VAL A 28 2.88 6.88 12.10
CA VAL A 28 2.03 8.08 12.13
C VAL A 28 2.80 9.22 11.51
N ARG A 29 2.19 9.90 10.54
CA ARG A 29 2.67 11.15 9.94
C ARG A 29 1.71 12.27 10.25
N SER A 30 2.23 13.44 10.55
CA SER A 30 1.44 14.61 10.94
C SER A 30 1.82 15.82 10.10
N SER A 31 0.87 16.71 9.86
CA SER A 31 1.16 18.05 9.33
C SER A 31 2.05 18.82 10.31
N LYS A 32 2.75 19.87 9.83
CA LYS A 32 3.64 20.70 10.67
C LYS A 32 2.93 21.24 11.92
N ASN A 33 1.68 21.66 11.77
CA ASN A 33 0.84 22.17 12.85
C ASN A 33 0.08 21.07 13.64
N LYS A 34 0.34 19.78 13.36
CA LYS A 34 -0.28 18.60 13.98
C LYS A 34 -1.81 18.52 13.87
N GLN A 35 -2.45 19.36 13.06
CA GLN A 35 -3.91 19.36 12.87
C GLN A 35 -4.41 18.15 12.09
N ARG A 36 -3.57 17.59 11.22
CA ARG A 36 -3.90 16.38 10.46
C ARG A 36 -2.87 15.30 10.72
N LYS A 37 -3.35 14.08 10.97
CA LYS A 37 -2.53 12.89 11.16
C LYS A 37 -3.00 11.81 10.20
N ILE A 38 -2.06 11.08 9.63
CA ILE A 38 -2.29 9.91 8.78
C ILE A 38 -1.56 8.73 9.42
N LYS A 39 -2.31 7.67 9.69
CA LYS A 39 -1.81 6.40 10.23
C LYS A 39 -1.66 5.39 9.11
N ILE A 40 -0.46 4.82 9.01
CA ILE A 40 -0.09 3.83 8.00
C ILE A 40 0.24 2.54 8.73
N ALA A 41 -0.46 1.45 8.44
CA ALA A 41 -0.03 0.12 8.86
C ALA A 41 0.88 -0.48 7.78
N ILE A 42 2.07 -0.92 8.17
CA ILE A 42 2.97 -1.72 7.34
C ILE A 42 2.92 -3.14 7.91
N ILE A 43 2.52 -4.10 7.09
CA ILE A 43 2.29 -5.49 7.46
C ILE A 43 3.19 -6.34 6.55
N ASN A 44 4.05 -7.17 7.13
CA ASN A 44 5.00 -8.02 6.41
C ASN A 44 4.77 -9.49 6.75
N GLY A 45 4.95 -10.39 5.76
CA GLY A 45 4.97 -11.83 5.99
C GLY A 45 3.65 -12.45 6.49
N ILE A 46 2.52 -11.76 6.34
CA ILE A 46 1.21 -12.25 6.80
C ILE A 46 0.30 -12.52 5.60
N ASP A 47 -0.03 -13.80 5.40
CA ASP A 47 -0.84 -14.28 4.27
C ASP A 47 -2.35 -14.15 4.46
N ASP A 48 -2.77 -13.60 5.59
CA ASP A 48 -4.18 -13.37 5.92
C ASP A 48 -4.60 -11.95 5.54
N VAL A 49 -5.23 -11.80 4.37
CA VAL A 49 -5.72 -10.51 3.87
C VAL A 49 -6.73 -9.85 4.81
N GLN A 50 -7.38 -10.59 5.72
CA GLN A 50 -8.29 -9.98 6.70
C GLN A 50 -7.55 -9.16 7.76
N VAL A 51 -6.25 -9.38 7.97
CA VAL A 51 -5.41 -8.58 8.86
C VAL A 51 -5.34 -7.13 8.39
N SER A 52 -5.36 -6.93 7.07
CA SER A 52 -5.50 -5.63 6.42
C SER A 52 -6.79 -4.91 6.83
N SER A 53 -7.92 -5.63 6.87
CA SER A 53 -9.20 -5.11 7.37
C SER A 53 -9.19 -4.83 8.88
N VAL A 54 -8.50 -5.67 9.66
CA VAL A 54 -8.31 -5.44 11.10
C VAL A 54 -7.57 -4.13 11.33
N ALA A 55 -6.47 -3.88 10.62
CA ALA A 55 -5.66 -2.66 10.74
C ALA A 55 -6.48 -1.36 10.55
N MET A 56 -7.45 -1.37 9.63
CA MET A 56 -8.37 -0.25 9.37
C MET A 56 -9.53 -0.14 10.36
N SER A 57 -9.78 -1.19 11.16
CA SER A 57 -10.87 -1.25 12.14
C SER A 57 -10.50 -0.60 13.48
N ASN A 58 -11.49 -0.44 14.36
CA ASN A 58 -11.28 0.03 15.74
C ASN A 58 -10.30 -0.88 16.52
N ARG A 59 -10.25 -2.17 16.19
CA ARG A 59 -9.35 -3.14 16.85
C ARG A 59 -7.89 -2.98 16.38
N GLY A 60 -7.64 -2.58 15.14
CA GLY A 60 -6.29 -2.50 14.57
C GLY A 60 -5.62 -1.12 14.67
N GLY A 61 -6.27 -0.14 15.29
CA GLY A 61 -5.72 1.20 15.48
C GLY A 61 -6.24 2.27 14.53
N LEU A 62 -7.30 1.96 13.75
CA LEU A 62 -7.95 2.86 12.81
C LEU A 62 -6.96 3.46 11.81
N CYS A 63 -6.18 2.62 11.15
CA CYS A 63 -5.23 3.08 10.13
C CYS A 63 -5.96 3.65 8.91
N ASP A 64 -5.43 4.73 8.36
CA ASP A 64 -5.96 5.40 7.17
C ASP A 64 -5.48 4.70 5.89
N ILE A 65 -4.29 4.13 5.94
CA ILE A 65 -3.65 3.41 4.85
C ILE A 65 -3.05 2.11 5.39
N VAL A 66 -3.13 1.05 4.60
CA VAL A 66 -2.45 -0.22 4.88
C VAL A 66 -1.58 -0.60 3.70
N LEU A 67 -0.32 -0.91 3.97
CA LEU A 67 0.64 -1.56 3.09
C LEU A 67 0.84 -2.97 3.63
N LEU A 68 0.39 -3.99 2.91
CA LEU A 68 0.57 -5.39 3.24
C LEU A 68 1.47 -6.05 2.20
N ARG A 69 2.49 -6.76 2.65
CA ARG A 69 3.26 -7.69 1.83
C ARG A 69 3.17 -9.08 2.44
N ASN A 70 2.75 -10.05 1.63
CA ASN A 70 2.62 -11.43 2.06
C ASN A 70 3.95 -12.20 1.95
N THR A 71 3.99 -13.45 2.38
CA THR A 71 5.22 -14.27 2.38
C THR A 71 5.75 -14.54 0.97
N LEU A 72 4.88 -14.52 -0.02
CA LEU A 72 5.24 -14.68 -1.43
C LEU A 72 5.79 -13.39 -2.05
N GLY A 73 5.74 -12.24 -1.37
CA GLY A 73 6.25 -10.96 -1.86
C GLY A 73 5.20 -10.09 -2.58
N TYR A 74 3.95 -10.56 -2.69
CA TYR A 74 2.86 -9.77 -3.27
C TYR A 74 2.45 -8.64 -2.33
N THR A 75 2.19 -7.48 -2.91
CA THR A 75 2.00 -6.24 -2.17
C THR A 75 0.63 -5.63 -2.43
N ILE A 76 -0.03 -5.16 -1.38
CA ILE A 76 -1.31 -4.47 -1.44
C ILE A 76 -1.17 -3.15 -0.70
N ILE A 77 -1.56 -2.04 -1.35
CA ILE A 77 -1.73 -0.75 -0.70
C ILE A 77 -3.19 -0.36 -0.83
N GLN A 78 -3.84 -0.09 0.29
CA GLN A 78 -5.25 0.26 0.31
C GLN A 78 -5.52 1.40 1.29
N THR A 79 -6.48 2.25 0.93
CA THR A 79 -6.94 3.34 1.79
C THR A 79 -8.26 2.98 2.46
N ARG A 80 -8.53 3.59 3.62
CA ARG A 80 -9.78 3.38 4.35
C ARG A 80 -10.96 4.01 3.60
N ARG A 81 -11.90 3.17 3.13
CA ARG A 81 -13.03 3.60 2.29
C ARG A 81 -14.03 4.55 2.96
N ASN A 82 -14.21 4.43 4.29
CA ASN A 82 -15.30 5.09 5.04
C ASN A 82 -14.79 6.15 6.06
N GLY A 83 -13.60 6.72 5.84
CA GLY A 83 -13.11 7.82 6.65
C GLY A 83 -13.63 9.18 6.13
N THR A 84 -13.68 10.18 7.01
CA THR A 84 -13.80 11.61 6.61
C THR A 84 -12.60 12.09 5.79
N PHE A 85 -11.55 11.27 5.74
CA PHE A 85 -10.30 11.46 5.04
C PHE A 85 -10.20 10.48 3.86
N ARG A 86 -9.94 11.00 2.65
CA ARG A 86 -9.49 10.20 1.50
C ARG A 86 -8.12 10.68 1.04
N PHE A 87 -7.15 9.77 1.05
CA PHE A 87 -5.85 9.96 0.43
C PHE A 87 -5.92 9.39 -0.99
N ASN A 88 -5.52 10.18 -1.98
CA ASN A 88 -5.44 9.71 -3.36
C ASN A 88 -4.11 8.99 -3.58
N LEU A 89 -4.16 7.76 -4.12
CA LEU A 89 -2.97 6.96 -4.36
C LEU A 89 -2.22 7.31 -5.67
N GLY A 90 -2.64 8.32 -6.42
CA GLY A 90 -2.05 8.72 -7.71
C GLY A 90 -0.54 8.96 -7.65
N ASN A 91 -0.06 9.73 -6.67
CA ASN A 91 1.38 9.94 -6.50
C ASN A 91 2.13 8.67 -6.05
N VAL A 92 1.45 7.74 -5.38
CA VAL A 92 2.03 6.45 -4.97
C VAL A 92 2.22 5.58 -6.20
N ILE A 93 1.16 5.34 -6.98
CA ILE A 93 1.25 4.49 -8.17
C ILE A 93 2.24 5.03 -9.20
N ARG A 94 2.27 6.35 -9.42
CA ARG A 94 3.21 6.98 -10.34
C ARG A 94 4.66 6.63 -9.97
N ASN A 95 5.02 6.83 -8.71
CA ASN A 95 6.38 6.56 -8.23
C ASN A 95 6.71 5.07 -8.21
N LEU A 96 5.73 4.20 -7.91
CA LEU A 96 5.91 2.75 -8.00
C LEU A 96 6.24 2.34 -9.43
N ARG A 97 5.45 2.77 -10.41
CA ARG A 97 5.66 2.44 -11.84
C ARG A 97 7.01 2.91 -12.36
N ILE A 98 7.41 4.16 -12.05
CA ILE A 98 8.75 4.67 -12.43
C ILE A 98 9.87 3.82 -11.81
N ARG A 99 9.75 3.49 -10.53
CA ARG A 99 10.79 2.74 -9.81
C ARG A 99 10.86 1.28 -10.26
N GLU A 100 9.72 0.68 -10.58
CA GLU A 100 9.64 -0.66 -11.14
C GLU A 100 10.31 -0.72 -12.51
N ALA A 101 9.97 0.19 -13.43
CA ALA A 101 10.58 0.23 -14.77
C ALA A 101 12.11 0.36 -14.70
N ARG A 102 12.62 1.17 -13.77
CA ARG A 102 14.07 1.28 -13.51
C ARG A 102 14.67 -0.01 -12.95
N ALA A 103 13.98 -0.68 -12.03
CA ALA A 103 14.44 -1.94 -11.47
C ALA A 103 14.50 -3.05 -12.54
N ILE A 104 13.49 -3.12 -13.41
CA ILE A 104 13.44 -4.05 -14.55
C ILE A 104 14.58 -3.78 -15.53
N ALA A 105 14.87 -2.51 -15.80
CA ALA A 105 15.97 -2.13 -16.67
C ALA A 105 17.33 -2.56 -16.11
N VAL A 106 17.55 -2.36 -14.80
CA VAL A 106 18.76 -2.84 -14.12
C VAL A 106 18.87 -4.36 -14.13
N GLU A 107 17.78 -5.08 -13.85
CA GLU A 107 17.75 -6.55 -13.86
C GLU A 107 18.07 -7.13 -15.25
N ASN A 108 17.64 -6.45 -16.32
CA ASN A 108 17.84 -6.88 -17.70
C ASN A 108 19.07 -6.25 -18.37
N GLU A 109 19.90 -5.50 -17.63
CA GLU A 109 21.07 -4.78 -18.18
C GLU A 109 20.72 -3.85 -19.36
N ASN A 110 19.57 -3.18 -19.30
CA ASN A 110 19.03 -2.30 -20.33
C ASN A 110 18.81 -0.87 -19.83
N GLU A 111 18.57 0.05 -20.78
CA GLU A 111 18.13 1.41 -20.46
C GLU A 111 16.67 1.43 -19.93
N PRO A 112 16.33 2.30 -18.96
CA PRO A 112 14.97 2.42 -18.46
C PRO A 112 13.98 2.86 -19.53
N VAL A 113 12.93 2.06 -19.72
CA VAL A 113 11.78 2.47 -20.55
C VAL A 113 11.13 3.70 -19.91
N ILE A 114 11.03 4.78 -20.69
CA ILE A 114 10.36 6.01 -20.28
C ILE A 114 8.85 5.82 -20.48
N ILE A 115 8.12 5.74 -19.38
CA ILE A 115 6.65 5.71 -19.39
C ILE A 115 6.14 7.16 -19.47
N PRO A 116 5.31 7.51 -20.48
CA PRO A 116 4.63 8.81 -20.54
C PRO A 116 3.89 9.15 -19.23
N ASP A 117 3.96 10.42 -18.81
CA ASP A 117 3.48 10.81 -17.48
C ASP A 117 1.96 10.61 -17.31
N ASP A 118 1.19 10.81 -18.37
CA ASP A 118 -0.26 10.57 -18.41
C ASP A 118 -0.61 9.10 -18.16
N LEU A 119 0.21 8.17 -18.62
CA LEU A 119 0.02 6.73 -18.40
C LEU A 119 0.36 6.31 -16.96
N LEU A 120 1.16 7.06 -16.21
CA LEU A 120 1.58 6.67 -14.87
C LEU A 120 0.44 6.67 -13.84
N TYR A 121 -0.69 7.31 -14.13
CA TYR A 121 -1.83 7.44 -13.21
C TYR A 121 -3.05 6.61 -13.62
N VAL A 122 -3.02 5.96 -14.78
CA VAL A 122 -4.20 5.25 -15.31
C VAL A 122 -4.54 4.02 -14.45
N GLU A 123 -5.82 3.72 -14.40
CA GLU A 123 -6.32 2.47 -13.83
C GLU A 123 -5.82 1.28 -14.66
N GLY A 124 -5.56 0.15 -13.98
CA GLY A 124 -5.04 -1.05 -14.61
C GLY A 124 -3.54 -1.24 -14.47
N THR A 125 -2.97 -2.06 -15.35
CA THR A 125 -1.52 -2.24 -15.53
C THR A 125 -0.98 -1.29 -16.59
N VAL A 126 0.34 -1.07 -16.58
CA VAL A 126 1.04 -0.23 -17.58
C VAL A 126 2.26 -0.99 -18.07
N SER A 127 2.55 -0.90 -19.37
CA SER A 127 3.73 -1.55 -19.94
C SER A 127 5.03 -1.02 -19.31
N ALA A 128 6.01 -1.91 -19.14
CA ALA A 128 7.26 -1.69 -18.39
C ALA A 128 7.09 -1.52 -16.86
N ALA A 129 5.87 -1.65 -16.34
CA ALA A 129 5.57 -1.66 -14.91
C ALA A 129 4.36 -2.56 -14.58
N GLU A 130 4.24 -3.69 -15.28
CA GLU A 130 3.09 -4.60 -15.25
C GLU A 130 2.89 -5.25 -13.88
N ALA A 131 3.93 -5.23 -13.04
CA ALA A 131 3.87 -5.64 -11.65
C ALA A 131 2.78 -4.88 -10.88
N TRP A 132 2.41 -3.65 -11.25
CA TRP A 132 1.48 -2.81 -10.49
C TRP A 132 0.13 -2.60 -11.20
N TYR A 133 -0.94 -3.05 -10.56
CA TYR A 133 -2.32 -2.76 -10.93
C TYR A 133 -2.90 -1.67 -10.01
N TYR A 134 -3.43 -0.59 -10.59
CA TYR A 134 -4.12 0.45 -9.83
C TYR A 134 -5.63 0.37 -10.02
N HIS A 135 -6.37 0.17 -8.93
CA HIS A 135 -7.83 0.17 -8.91
C HIS A 135 -8.33 1.49 -8.33
N LYS A 136 -8.59 2.46 -9.21
CA LYS A 136 -8.90 3.85 -8.82
C LYS A 136 -10.23 4.01 -8.07
N PRO A 137 -11.36 3.39 -8.48
CA PRO A 137 -12.64 3.49 -7.78
C PRO A 137 -12.60 3.12 -6.30
N VAL A 138 -11.72 2.19 -5.92
CA VAL A 138 -11.60 1.72 -4.54
C VAL A 138 -10.31 2.17 -3.85
N GLU A 139 -9.52 3.02 -4.51
CA GLU A 139 -8.22 3.55 -4.05
C GLU A 139 -7.33 2.44 -3.46
N SER A 140 -7.03 1.46 -4.31
CA SER A 140 -6.17 0.31 -4.01
C SER A 140 -5.12 0.12 -5.10
N ILE A 141 -3.90 -0.23 -4.71
CA ILE A 141 -2.81 -0.65 -5.58
C ILE A 141 -2.45 -2.09 -5.23
N LEU A 142 -2.33 -2.93 -6.26
CA LEU A 142 -2.06 -4.35 -6.12
C LEU A 142 -0.79 -4.69 -6.90
N ASN A 143 0.09 -5.48 -6.31
CA ASN A 143 1.15 -6.20 -7.00
C ASN A 143 0.87 -7.69 -6.91
N GLY A 144 0.46 -8.27 -8.03
CA GLY A 144 0.01 -9.65 -8.11
C GLY A 144 -1.39 -9.89 -7.56
N SER A 145 -1.87 -11.09 -7.83
CA SER A 145 -2.99 -11.72 -7.13
C SER A 145 -2.59 -13.16 -6.83
N SER A 146 -3.03 -13.71 -5.69
CA SER A 146 -2.90 -15.15 -5.43
C SER A 146 -3.70 -16.02 -6.41
N THR A 147 -4.53 -15.41 -7.28
CA THR A 147 -5.40 -16.08 -8.25
C THR A 147 -4.92 -15.95 -9.70
N HIS A 148 -3.85 -15.19 -9.97
CA HIS A 148 -3.32 -15.02 -11.33
C HIS A 148 -1.83 -15.43 -11.36
N PRO A 149 -1.51 -16.64 -11.83
CA PRO A 149 -0.17 -17.23 -11.72
C PRO A 149 0.90 -16.47 -12.52
N ASP A 150 0.51 -15.67 -13.52
CA ASP A 150 1.45 -15.02 -14.45
C ASP A 150 1.85 -13.59 -14.03
N VAL A 151 1.35 -13.08 -12.89
CA VAL A 151 1.70 -11.70 -12.48
C VAL A 151 3.05 -11.70 -11.78
N LYS A 152 4.04 -11.09 -12.43
CA LYS A 152 5.37 -10.89 -11.86
C LYS A 152 5.30 -10.12 -10.54
N LYS A 153 6.03 -10.63 -9.54
CA LYS A 153 6.25 -9.94 -8.27
C LYS A 153 7.01 -8.66 -8.52
N THR A 154 6.76 -7.65 -7.69
CA THR A 154 7.54 -6.42 -7.75
C THR A 154 9.00 -6.69 -7.40
N LEU A 155 9.91 -6.07 -8.15
CA LEU A 155 11.34 -6.03 -7.82
C LEU A 155 11.65 -5.09 -6.65
N LEU A 156 10.68 -4.26 -6.25
CA LEU A 156 10.86 -3.30 -5.16
C LEU A 156 10.75 -3.99 -3.80
N SER A 157 11.76 -3.79 -2.95
CA SER A 157 11.75 -4.23 -1.56
C SER A 157 10.66 -3.54 -0.74
N LEU A 158 10.21 -4.16 0.35
CA LEU A 158 9.19 -3.58 1.23
C LEU A 158 9.62 -2.21 1.79
N PRO A 159 10.90 -2.02 2.21
CA PRO A 159 11.40 -0.70 2.59
C PRO A 159 11.29 0.34 1.47
N ALA A 160 11.52 -0.03 0.20
CA ALA A 160 11.40 0.90 -0.92
C ALA A 160 9.94 1.32 -1.16
N VAL A 161 9.01 0.35 -1.18
CA VAL A 161 7.57 0.64 -1.33
C VAL A 161 7.04 1.47 -0.16
N SER A 162 7.43 1.11 1.07
CA SER A 162 7.09 1.86 2.28
C SER A 162 7.56 3.31 2.20
N ARG A 163 8.80 3.54 1.74
CA ARG A 163 9.37 4.87 1.55
C ARG A 163 8.55 5.71 0.57
N ILE A 164 8.25 5.17 -0.62
CA ILE A 164 7.42 5.83 -1.64
C ILE A 164 6.06 6.25 -1.06
N LEU A 165 5.41 5.35 -0.32
CA LEU A 165 4.14 5.65 0.33
C LEU A 165 4.29 6.76 1.38
N THR A 166 5.30 6.69 2.25
CA THR A 166 5.51 7.69 3.30
C THR A 166 5.85 9.07 2.73
N GLU A 167 6.68 9.14 1.69
CA GLU A 167 7.03 10.40 1.00
C GLU A 167 5.80 11.03 0.36
N ALA A 168 4.95 10.24 -0.29
CA ALA A 168 3.69 10.72 -0.86
C ALA A 168 2.73 11.25 0.22
N VAL A 169 2.67 10.60 1.39
CA VAL A 169 1.88 11.04 2.53
C VAL A 169 2.43 12.35 3.12
N GLU A 170 3.74 12.47 3.26
CA GLU A 170 4.40 13.68 3.76
C GLU A 170 4.21 14.87 2.81
N TYR A 171 4.35 14.64 1.50
CA TYR A 171 4.03 15.63 0.47
C TYR A 171 2.56 16.08 0.56
N TYR A 172 1.63 15.14 0.72
CA TYR A 172 0.22 15.48 0.89
C TYR A 172 -0.02 16.33 2.15
N LEU A 173 0.58 15.96 3.28
CA LEU A 173 0.44 16.70 4.53
C LEU A 173 1.06 18.10 4.46
N SER A 174 2.13 18.29 3.69
CA SER A 174 2.75 19.62 3.51
C SER A 174 1.87 20.55 2.66
N ARG A 175 1.20 20.01 1.63
CA ARG A 175 0.29 20.75 0.73
C ARG A 175 -1.10 21.00 1.33
N TYR A 176 -1.66 20.01 2.01
CA TYR A 176 -3.10 19.99 2.39
C TYR A 176 -3.34 19.81 3.89
N GLY A 177 -2.27 19.71 4.70
CA GLY A 177 -2.39 19.52 6.15
C GLY A 177 -2.78 20.77 6.93
N ASN A 178 -2.77 21.95 6.29
CA ASN A 178 -3.08 23.23 6.93
C ASN A 178 -4.45 23.81 6.54
N ASN A 179 -5.16 23.18 5.60
CA ASN A 179 -6.46 23.67 5.17
C ASN A 179 -7.51 23.29 6.22
N LYS A 180 -7.89 24.25 7.06
CA LYS A 180 -9.14 24.22 7.81
C LYS A 180 -10.28 24.07 6.79
N LYS A 181 -11.06 23.00 6.88
CA LYS A 181 -12.47 23.06 6.49
C LYS A 181 -13.25 23.48 7.71
#